data_AF-A0A1X7TCN6-F1
#
_entry.id   AF-A0A1X7TCN6-F1
#
_cell.length_a   1.000
_cell.length_b   1.000
_cell.length_c   1.000
_cell.angle_alpha   90.00
_cell.angle_beta   90.00
_cell.angle_gamma   90.00
#
_symmetry.space_group_name_H-M   'P 1'
#
loop_
_entity.id
_entity.type
_entity.pdbx_description
1 polymer ?
#
loop_
_entity_poly.entity_id
_entity_poly.type
_entity_poly.pdbx_seq_one_letter_code
_entity_poly.pdbx_strand_id
1 'polypeptide(L)'
;TNRSLQDVLTCFGEVFNGGLGKVEGVQAKIFVHPQSTPIFHKARPVPYALKAKVEAELDRLQEHGIIEPVRFADWAAPIVPVLKRDGSIRICGDYKVTANRVARLDKYPLPRIEDLLASLSGGTCFSKLDLSHAYQQIELEEES
;
A
#
# COMPACT_ATOMS: atom_id res chain seq x y z
N THR A 1 -18.67 27.52 13.24
CA THR A 1 -19.02 26.57 14.32
C THR A 1 -17.75 25.89 14.77
N ASN A 2 -17.26 26.20 15.97
CA ASN A 2 -15.98 25.72 16.48
C ASN A 2 -16.20 24.32 17.09
N ARG A 3 -16.30 23.27 16.26
CA ARG A 3 -16.27 21.89 16.76
C ARG A 3 -14.87 21.61 17.27
N SER A 4 -14.75 21.06 18.47
CA SER A 4 -13.46 20.63 18.98
C SER A 4 -12.93 19.45 18.16
N LEU A 5 -11.62 19.22 18.17
CA LEU A 5 -11.03 18.02 17.58
C LEU A 5 -11.70 16.75 18.12
N GLN A 6 -12.03 16.75 19.42
CA GLN A 6 -12.70 15.63 20.07
C GLN A 6 -14.08 15.34 19.47
N ASP A 7 -14.84 16.38 19.12
CA ASP A 7 -16.14 16.22 18.48
C ASP A 7 -15.99 15.58 17.10
N VAL A 8 -14.97 15.97 16.33
CA VAL A 8 -14.67 15.39 15.01
C VAL A 8 -14.28 13.93 15.15
N LEU A 9 -13.34 13.61 16.05
CA LEU A 9 -12.91 12.23 16.28
C LEU A 9 -14.05 11.33 16.77
N THR A 10 -14.95 11.88 17.59
CA THR A 10 -16.13 11.14 18.08
C THR A 10 -17.16 10.93 16.97
N CYS A 11 -17.47 11.97 16.19
CA CYS A 11 -18.42 11.87 15.07
C CYS A 11 -17.95 10.90 13.98
N PHE A 12 -16.63 10.75 13.79
CA PHE A 12 -16.03 9.93 12.75
C PHE A 12 -15.23 8.76 13.32
N GLY A 13 -15.64 8.22 14.48
CA GLY A 13 -14.90 7.17 15.18
C GLY A 13 -14.59 5.94 14.32
N GLU A 14 -15.44 5.63 13.33
CA GLU A 14 -15.26 4.50 12.41
C GLU A 14 -14.00 4.62 11.53
N VAL A 15 -13.61 5.83 11.12
CA VAL A 15 -12.40 6.02 10.29
C VAL A 15 -11.14 6.27 11.12
N PHE A 16 -11.28 6.45 12.44
CA PHE A 16 -10.19 6.67 13.40
C PHE A 16 -10.00 5.51 14.39
N ASN A 17 -10.59 4.35 14.12
CA ASN A 17 -10.52 3.16 15.00
C ASN A 17 -9.21 2.37 14.90
N GLY A 18 -8.26 2.79 14.06
CA GLY A 18 -6.97 2.12 13.86
C GLY A 18 -7.02 0.89 12.95
N GLY A 19 -8.19 0.57 12.38
CA GLY A 19 -8.32 -0.45 11.34
C GLY A 19 -7.70 -0.02 10.02
N LEU A 20 -7.45 -1.00 9.13
CA LEU A 20 -6.88 -0.73 7.81
C LEU A 20 -7.83 0.11 6.94
N GLY A 21 -9.14 -0.17 7.03
CA GLY A 21 -10.14 0.37 6.10
C GLY A 21 -10.06 -0.27 4.71
N LYS A 22 -11.08 -0.02 3.89
CA LYS A 22 -11.16 -0.48 2.50
C LYS A 22 -11.85 0.61 1.68
N VAL A 23 -11.27 0.95 0.54
CA VAL A 23 -11.87 1.89 -0.42
C VAL A 23 -12.98 1.17 -1.17
N GLU A 24 -14.18 1.76 -1.16
CA GLU A 24 -15.33 1.22 -1.88
C GLU A 24 -15.47 1.87 -3.27
N GLY A 25 -15.96 1.08 -4.23
CA GLY A 25 -16.28 1.57 -5.58
C GLY A 25 -15.07 1.83 -6.49
N VAL A 26 -13.85 1.54 -6.04
CA VAL A 26 -12.63 1.69 -6.83
C VAL A 26 -11.73 0.47 -6.64
N GLN A 27 -11.29 -0.10 -7.76
CA GLN A 27 -10.25 -1.13 -7.79
C GLN A 27 -9.09 -0.64 -8.65
N ALA A 28 -7.88 -1.06 -8.30
CA ALA A 28 -6.67 -0.79 -9.05
C ALA A 28 -6.43 -1.91 -10.06
N LYS A 29 -6.14 -1.52 -11.31
CA LYS A 29 -5.75 -2.45 -12.37
C LYS A 29 -4.28 -2.28 -12.73
N ILE A 30 -3.54 -3.39 -12.76
CA ILE A 30 -2.16 -3.39 -13.25
C ILE A 30 -2.17 -3.72 -14.75
N PHE A 31 -1.89 -2.73 -15.58
CA PHE A 31 -1.85 -2.93 -17.02
C PHE A 31 -0.49 -3.44 -17.47
N VAL A 32 -0.40 -4.69 -17.92
CA VAL A 32 0.78 -5.26 -18.57
C VAL A 32 0.62 -5.28 -20.09
N HIS A 33 1.71 -5.13 -20.85
CA HIS A 33 1.62 -5.25 -22.31
C HIS A 33 1.18 -6.68 -22.70
N PRO A 34 0.21 -6.90 -23.61
CA PRO A 34 -0.33 -8.23 -23.90
C PRO A 34 0.68 -9.28 -24.37
N GLN A 35 1.79 -8.83 -24.95
CA GLN A 35 2.89 -9.69 -25.41
C GLN A 35 3.98 -9.92 -24.35
N SER A 36 3.80 -9.40 -23.13
CA SER A 36 4.77 -9.57 -22.05
C SER A 36 4.80 -11.02 -21.59
N THR A 37 5.99 -11.56 -21.37
CA THR A 37 6.16 -12.88 -20.76
C THR A 37 6.20 -12.74 -19.24
N PRO A 38 5.49 -13.61 -18.48
CA PRO A 38 5.61 -13.66 -17.03
C PRO A 38 7.04 -13.84 -16.55
N ILE A 39 7.39 -13.09 -15.49
CA ILE A 39 8.71 -13.15 -14.86
C ILE A 39 8.56 -13.76 -13.47
N PHE A 40 9.16 -14.94 -13.30
CA PHE A 40 9.20 -15.66 -12.03
C PHE A 40 10.60 -15.60 -11.42
N HIS A 41 10.69 -15.05 -10.21
CA HIS A 41 11.91 -15.10 -9.39
C HIS A 41 11.66 -15.88 -8.10
N LYS A 42 12.60 -16.78 -7.77
CA LYS A 42 12.59 -17.51 -6.50
C LYS A 42 12.77 -16.55 -5.31
N ALA A 43 12.20 -16.94 -4.18
CA ALA A 43 12.41 -16.22 -2.92
C ALA A 43 13.90 -16.11 -2.58
N ARG A 44 14.29 -14.97 -2.02
CA ARG A 44 15.66 -14.74 -1.52
C ARG A 44 15.80 -15.37 -0.14
N PRO A 45 17.00 -15.85 0.24
CA PRO A 45 17.27 -16.29 1.60
C PRO A 45 16.98 -15.17 2.60
N VAL A 46 16.19 -15.49 3.62
CA VAL A 46 15.92 -14.59 4.74
C VAL A 46 16.94 -14.90 5.85
N PRO A 47 17.63 -13.90 6.41
CA PRO A 47 18.52 -14.11 7.56
C PRO A 47 17.79 -14.79 8.71
N TYR A 48 18.40 -15.79 9.35
CA TYR A 48 17.79 -16.56 10.43
C TYR A 48 17.20 -15.69 11.55
N ALA A 49 17.88 -14.61 11.91
CA ALA A 49 17.43 -13.67 12.94
C ALA A 49 16.10 -12.95 12.60
N LEU A 50 15.73 -12.88 11.32
CA LEU A 50 14.50 -12.22 10.87
C LEU A 50 13.38 -13.20 10.52
N LYS A 51 13.67 -14.50 10.43
CA LYS A 51 12.74 -15.52 9.91
C LYS A 51 11.40 -15.50 10.65
N ALA A 52 11.42 -15.62 11.98
CA ALA A 52 10.20 -15.63 12.79
C ALA A 52 9.38 -14.34 12.67
N LYS A 53 10.05 -13.18 12.53
CA LYS A 53 9.37 -11.89 12.35
C LYS A 53 8.76 -11.74 10.96
N VAL A 54 9.41 -12.31 9.93
CA VAL A 54 8.87 -12.34 8.56
C VAL A 54 7.65 -13.24 8.49
N GLU A 55 7.70 -14.43 9.09
CA GLU A 55 6.57 -15.35 9.16
C GLU A 55 5.37 -14.70 9.85
N ALA A 56 5.58 -14.10 11.04
CA ALA A 56 4.52 -13.41 11.77
C ALA A 56 3.89 -12.25 10.99
N GLU A 57 4.68 -11.50 10.20
CA GLU A 57 4.13 -10.42 9.38
C GLU A 57 3.37 -10.96 8.16
N LEU A 58 3.79 -12.09 7.55
CA LEU A 58 3.01 -12.74 6.49
C LEU A 58 1.66 -13.24 7.02
N ASP A 59 1.65 -13.88 8.18
CA ASP A 59 0.43 -14.37 8.83
C ASP A 59 -0.52 -13.21 9.10
N ARG A 60 -0.02 -12.10 9.67
CA ARG A 60 -0.81 -10.89 9.91
C ARG A 60 -1.41 -10.33 8.62
N LEU A 61 -0.61 -10.22 7.54
CA LEU A 61 -1.10 -9.72 6.25
C LEU A 61 -2.21 -10.61 5.68
N GLN A 62 -2.09 -11.93 5.83
CA GLN A 62 -3.09 -12.90 5.39
C GLN A 62 -4.37 -12.80 6.22
N GLU A 63 -4.26 -12.71 7.55
CA GLU A 63 -5.40 -12.53 8.47
C GLU A 63 -6.18 -11.24 8.18
N HIS A 64 -5.49 -10.19 7.75
CA HIS A 64 -6.10 -8.92 7.36
C HIS A 64 -6.64 -8.91 5.93
N GLY A 65 -6.54 -10.02 5.19
CA GLY A 65 -7.00 -10.13 3.80
C GLY A 65 -6.18 -9.29 2.80
N ILE A 66 -4.97 -8.86 3.17
CA ILE A 66 -4.10 -8.05 2.29
C ILE A 66 -3.39 -8.95 1.26
N ILE A 67 -3.10 -10.19 1.64
CA ILE A 67 -2.51 -11.21 0.77
C ILE A 67 -3.25 -12.53 0.95
N GLU A 68 -3.13 -13.40 -0.04
CA GLU A 68 -3.66 -14.76 0.02
C GLU A 68 -2.65 -15.77 -0.55
N PRO A 69 -2.69 -17.02 -0.08
CA PRO A 69 -1.81 -18.07 -0.60
C PRO A 69 -2.27 -18.52 -1.99
N VAL A 70 -1.35 -18.50 -2.95
CA VAL A 70 -1.58 -19.02 -4.31
C VAL A 70 -0.86 -20.36 -4.50
N ARG A 71 -1.51 -21.32 -5.15
CA ARG A 71 -0.93 -22.65 -5.40
C ARG A 71 0.05 -22.66 -6.58
N PHE A 72 -0.27 -21.87 -7.61
CA PHE A 72 0.52 -21.75 -8.83
C PHE A 72 0.60 -20.27 -9.21
N ALA A 73 1.76 -19.82 -9.68
CA ALA A 73 1.97 -18.44 -10.09
C ALA A 73 2.97 -18.39 -11.25
N ASP A 74 2.57 -17.73 -12.34
CA ASP A 74 3.45 -17.46 -13.47
C ASP A 74 4.35 -16.23 -13.20
N TRP A 75 3.87 -15.31 -12.35
CA TRP A 75 4.60 -14.15 -11.87
C TRP A 75 5.01 -14.35 -10.42
N ALA A 76 6.27 -14.07 -10.07
CA ALA A 76 6.71 -14.08 -8.68
C ALA A 76 7.83 -13.08 -8.43
N ALA A 77 7.59 -12.13 -7.52
CA ALA A 77 8.60 -11.21 -7.03
C ALA A 77 9.16 -11.70 -5.68
N PRO A 78 10.48 -11.65 -5.45
CA PRO A 78 11.03 -11.97 -4.14
C PRO A 78 10.64 -10.85 -3.15
N ILE A 79 10.44 -11.24 -1.89
CA ILE A 79 10.23 -10.27 -0.82
C ILE A 79 11.54 -9.63 -0.36
N VAL A 80 11.42 -8.42 0.19
CA VAL A 80 12.47 -7.62 0.80
C VAL A 80 11.97 -7.23 2.20
N PRO A 81 12.36 -7.98 3.24
CA PRO A 81 12.05 -7.63 4.61
C PRO A 81 12.85 -6.38 5.05
N VAL A 82 12.17 -5.39 5.62
CA VAL A 82 12.77 -4.17 6.14
C VAL A 82 12.49 -4.08 7.63
N LEU A 83 13.54 -4.08 8.46
CA LEU A 83 13.43 -3.83 9.89
C LEU A 83 13.27 -2.32 10.13
N LYS A 84 12.15 -1.93 10.71
CA LYS A 84 11.90 -0.54 11.13
C LYS A 84 12.63 -0.22 12.43
N ARG A 85 12.75 1.08 12.74
CA ARG A 85 13.39 1.56 13.98
C ARG A 85 12.65 1.11 15.24
N ASP A 86 11.33 0.90 15.15
CA ASP A 86 10.48 0.39 16.24
C ASP A 86 10.63 -1.13 16.45
N GLY A 87 11.46 -1.82 15.63
CA GLY A 87 11.70 -3.25 15.71
C GLY A 87 10.69 -4.12 14.95
N SER A 88 9.64 -3.53 14.37
CA SER A 88 8.70 -4.22 13.47
C SER A 88 9.32 -4.51 12.10
N ILE A 89 8.79 -5.50 11.39
CA ILE A 89 9.18 -5.80 10.01
C ILE A 89 8.11 -5.28 9.05
N ARG A 90 8.55 -4.67 7.95
CA ARG A 90 7.73 -4.41 6.77
C ARG A 90 8.16 -5.34 5.64
N ILE A 91 7.22 -6.06 5.06
CA ILE A 91 7.45 -6.88 3.87
C ILE A 91 7.16 -6.04 2.62
N CYS A 92 8.09 -6.04 1.66
CA CYS A 92 7.92 -5.38 0.38
C CYS A 92 8.25 -6.35 -0.76
N GLY A 93 7.46 -6.39 -1.83
CA GLY A 93 7.83 -7.12 -3.05
C GLY A 93 8.86 -6.33 -3.87
N ASP A 94 9.91 -7.02 -4.38
CA ASP A 94 10.84 -6.42 -5.34
C ASP A 94 10.24 -6.43 -6.75
N TYR A 95 9.23 -5.59 -6.98
CA TYR A 95 8.53 -5.52 -8.27
C TYR A 95 9.38 -4.90 -9.40
N LYS A 96 10.53 -4.29 -9.07
CA LYS A 96 11.48 -3.73 -10.05
C LYS A 96 12.05 -4.81 -10.97
N VAL A 97 12.19 -6.04 -10.48
CA VAL A 97 12.71 -7.16 -11.28
C VAL A 97 11.61 -7.93 -12.03
N THR A 98 10.32 -7.66 -11.73
CA THR A 98 9.17 -8.35 -12.31
C THR A 98 8.18 -7.37 -12.96
N ALA A 99 7.02 -7.14 -12.33
CA ALA A 99 5.87 -6.45 -12.88
C ALA A 99 6.21 -5.04 -13.39
N ASN A 100 7.03 -4.27 -12.66
CA ASN A 100 7.37 -2.90 -13.04
C ASN A 100 8.19 -2.81 -14.34
N ARG A 101 8.76 -3.90 -14.85
CA ARG A 101 9.49 -3.91 -16.12
C ARG A 101 8.58 -3.85 -17.34
N VAL A 102 7.35 -4.32 -17.17
CA VAL A 102 6.38 -4.56 -18.26
C VAL A 102 5.05 -3.86 -18.04
N ALA A 103 4.79 -3.39 -16.81
CA ALA A 103 3.64 -2.60 -16.47
C ALA A 103 3.66 -1.25 -17.20
N ARG A 104 2.51 -0.85 -17.72
CA ARG A 104 2.30 0.47 -18.31
C ARG A 104 2.18 1.49 -17.20
N LEU A 105 2.94 2.58 -17.33
CA LEU A 105 2.86 3.69 -16.39
C LEU A 105 1.66 4.56 -16.75
N ASP A 106 0.67 4.63 -15.85
CA ASP A 106 -0.36 5.66 -15.94
C ASP A 106 0.23 7.01 -15.52
N LYS A 107 0.22 7.98 -16.43
CA LYS A 107 0.78 9.31 -16.20
C LYS A 107 -0.30 10.22 -15.65
N TYR A 108 -0.60 10.06 -14.37
CA TYR A 108 -1.49 10.97 -13.68
C TYR A 108 -0.83 12.36 -13.49
N PRO A 109 -1.47 13.46 -13.91
CA PRO A 109 -0.90 14.79 -13.77
C PRO A 109 -0.95 15.24 -12.30
N LEU A 110 0.19 15.17 -11.61
CA LEU A 110 0.31 15.74 -10.27
C LEU A 110 0.49 17.27 -10.36
N PRO A 111 -0.25 18.06 -9.56
CA PRO A 111 -0.09 19.51 -9.53
C PRO A 111 1.30 19.89 -9.01
N ARG A 112 1.78 21.08 -9.38
CA ARG A 112 3.04 21.59 -8.83
C ARG A 112 2.85 22.01 -7.37
N ILE A 113 3.93 21.98 -6.61
CA ILE A 113 3.91 22.37 -5.20
C ILE A 113 3.50 23.84 -5.06
N GLU A 114 3.95 24.71 -5.97
CA GLU A 114 3.60 26.13 -5.99
C GLU A 114 2.10 26.34 -6.20
N ASP A 115 1.48 25.56 -7.10
CA ASP A 115 0.04 25.65 -7.38
C ASP A 115 -0.77 25.20 -6.14
N LEU A 116 -0.34 24.12 -5.49
CA LEU A 116 -0.94 23.66 -4.24
C LEU A 116 -0.83 24.71 -3.14
N LEU A 117 0.34 25.33 -2.94
CA LEU A 117 0.53 26.37 -1.92
C LEU A 117 -0.25 27.65 -2.23
N ALA A 118 -0.32 28.05 -3.51
CA ALA A 118 -1.12 29.19 -3.93
C ALA A 118 -2.61 28.97 -3.65
N SER A 119 -3.11 27.74 -3.84
CA SER A 119 -4.50 27.38 -3.53
C SER A 119 -4.86 27.49 -2.05
N LEU A 120 -3.87 27.45 -1.16
CA LEU A 120 -4.03 27.59 0.29
C LEU A 120 -3.94 29.05 0.77
N SER A 121 -3.65 29.99 -0.12
CA SER A 121 -3.50 31.42 0.21
C SER A 121 -4.76 32.00 0.85
N GLY A 122 -4.57 32.84 1.87
CA GLY A 122 -5.67 33.42 2.66
C GLY A 122 -6.28 32.48 3.70
N GLY A 123 -5.86 31.21 3.74
CA GLY A 123 -6.22 30.29 4.81
C GLY A 123 -5.59 30.70 6.14
N THR A 124 -6.39 30.68 7.21
CA THR A 124 -5.95 31.04 8.58
C THR A 124 -5.84 29.83 9.51
N CYS A 125 -6.40 28.69 9.10
CA CYS A 125 -6.36 27.42 9.83
C CYS A 125 -6.26 26.27 8.81
N PHE A 126 -5.39 25.30 9.10
CA PHE A 126 -5.15 24.15 8.24
C PHE A 126 -5.25 22.87 9.04
N SER A 127 -5.76 21.82 8.40
CA SER A 127 -5.72 20.46 8.91
C SER A 127 -5.09 19.54 7.87
N LYS A 128 -4.40 18.51 8.32
CA LYS A 128 -3.80 17.50 7.47
C LYS A 128 -4.33 16.13 7.90
N LEU A 129 -4.77 15.35 6.93
CA LEU A 129 -5.14 13.96 7.11
C LEU A 129 -4.07 13.09 6.43
N ASP A 130 -3.72 11.99 7.08
CA ASP A 130 -2.78 11.00 6.57
C ASP A 130 -3.45 9.63 6.66
N LEU A 131 -3.51 8.93 5.52
CA LEU A 131 -4.15 7.61 5.45
C LEU A 131 -3.14 6.53 5.83
N SER A 132 -3.41 5.84 6.93
CA SER A 132 -2.58 4.74 7.40
C SER A 132 -2.63 3.59 6.38
N HIS A 133 -1.47 3.13 5.94
CA HIS A 133 -1.36 2.02 4.98
C HIS A 133 -2.18 2.21 3.69
N ALA A 134 -2.33 3.46 3.22
CA ALA A 134 -3.24 3.84 2.13
C ALA A 134 -3.27 2.89 0.91
N TYR A 135 -2.11 2.41 0.45
CA TYR A 135 -2.05 1.49 -0.70
C TYR A 135 -2.74 0.14 -0.47
N GLN A 136 -2.79 -0.34 0.77
CA GLN A 136 -3.42 -1.61 1.15
C GLN A 136 -4.95 -1.46 1.31
N GLN A 137 -5.49 -0.24 1.20
CA GLN A 137 -6.92 0.02 1.27
C GLN A 137 -7.61 -0.14 -0.10
N ILE A 138 -6.85 -0.15 -1.20
CA ILE A 138 -7.36 -0.25 -2.57
C ILE A 138 -7.22 -1.70 -3.03
N GLU A 139 -8.34 -2.32 -3.40
CA GLU A 139 -8.32 -3.68 -3.93
C GLU A 139 -7.79 -3.72 -5.35
N LEU A 140 -7.14 -4.83 -5.70
CA LEU A 140 -6.78 -5.13 -7.09
C LEU A 140 -7.96 -5.77 -7.81
N GLU A 141 -8.12 -5.49 -9.10
CA GLU A 141 -9.01 -6.28 -9.96
C GLU A 141 -8.48 -7.72 -10.06
N GLU A 142 -9.37 -8.72 -10.11
CA GLU A 142 -9.00 -10.15 -10.11
C GLU A 142 -8.09 -10.53 -11.29
N GLU A 143 -8.23 -9.86 -12.44
CA GLU A 143 -7.41 -10.11 -13.63
C GLU A 143 -6.08 -9.33 -13.67
N SER A 144 -5.72 -8.59 -12.62
CA SER A 144 -4.47 -7.79 -12.55
C SER A 144 -3.20 -8.59 -12.34
#